data_AF-A0A7D4BUY5-F1
#
_entry.id   AF-A0A7D4BUY5-F1
#
_cell.length_a   1.000
_cell.length_b   1.000
_cell.length_c   1.000
_cell.angle_alpha   90.00
_cell.angle_beta   90.00
_cell.angle_gamma   90.00
#
_symmetry.space_group_name_H-M   'P 1'
#
loop_
_entity.id
_entity.type
_entity.pdbx_description
1 polymer ?
#
loop_
_entity_poly.entity_id
_entity_poly.type
_entity_poly.pdbx_seq_one_letter_code
_entity_poly.pdbx_strand_id
1 'polypeptide(L)'
;MTPGGVFTQRNERGLVAPSGLMVLDFDKLVDLAAARSALLADPKLGPAVVLLFTSPSGDGLKCFLPTDTTATYLDNFKGVSRYLSRKYAALGLVPDESGKDISRACFLAHDPDAYLSSYYRHPKKLAA
;
A
#
# COMPACT_ATOMS: atom_id res chain seq x y z
N MET A 1 11.63 5.46 3.30
CA MET A 1 11.16 4.88 4.58
C MET A 1 10.98 3.36 4.41
N THR A 2 10.81 2.59 5.50
CA THR A 2 10.41 1.17 5.47
C THR A 2 9.01 1.02 6.06
N PRO A 3 7.95 1.06 5.24
CA PRO A 3 6.57 1.06 5.72
C PRO A 3 6.16 -0.20 6.49
N GLY A 4 6.75 -1.34 6.16
CA GLY A 4 6.38 -2.63 6.77
C GLY A 4 6.74 -2.76 8.26
N GLY A 5 7.59 -1.88 8.80
CA GLY A 5 7.94 -1.94 10.21
C GLY A 5 9.23 -1.20 10.59
N VAL A 6 9.65 -1.47 11.82
CA VAL A 6 10.92 -1.04 12.39
C VAL A 6 11.93 -2.16 12.23
N PHE A 7 13.15 -1.81 11.78
CA PHE A 7 14.20 -2.78 11.48
C PHE A 7 15.54 -2.35 12.07
N THR A 8 16.33 -3.29 12.58
CA THR A 8 17.75 -3.06 12.91
C THR A 8 18.60 -2.96 11.64
N GLN A 9 18.27 -3.78 10.64
CA GLN A 9 18.84 -3.77 9.29
C GLN A 9 17.71 -4.02 8.30
N ARG A 10 17.78 -3.40 7.13
CA ARG A 10 16.74 -3.49 6.08
C ARG A 10 16.73 -4.85 5.39
N ASN A 11 16.26 -5.87 6.10
CA ASN A 11 15.99 -7.23 5.66
C ASN A 11 15.00 -7.89 6.62
N GLU A 12 14.41 -9.03 6.23
CA GLU A 12 13.43 -9.75 7.04
C GLU A 12 13.95 -10.17 8.42
N ARG A 13 15.21 -10.60 8.53
CA ARG A 13 15.83 -11.03 9.80
C ARG A 13 16.04 -9.86 10.78
N GLY A 14 16.12 -8.65 10.25
CA GLY A 14 16.29 -7.42 11.02
C GLY A 14 14.97 -6.84 11.53
N LEU A 15 13.81 -7.46 11.27
CA LEU A 15 12.51 -6.96 11.72
C LEU A 15 12.43 -6.95 13.25
N VAL A 16 12.20 -5.77 13.82
CA VAL A 16 11.99 -5.56 15.26
C VAL A 16 10.50 -5.56 15.59
N ALA A 17 9.72 -4.81 14.83
CA ALA A 17 8.28 -4.69 15.02
C ALA A 17 7.59 -4.42 13.68
N PRO A 18 6.61 -5.25 13.26
CA PRO A 18 5.82 -4.96 12.08
C PRO A 18 4.93 -3.75 12.33
N SER A 19 4.73 -2.91 11.31
CA SER A 19 3.81 -1.76 11.39
C SER A 19 2.34 -2.16 11.30
N GLY A 20 2.07 -3.39 10.84
CA GLY A 20 0.73 -3.83 10.45
C GLY A 20 0.26 -3.24 9.11
N LEU A 21 1.15 -2.63 8.33
CA LEU A 21 0.84 -2.05 7.03
C LEU A 21 1.69 -2.69 5.93
N MET A 22 1.11 -2.79 4.73
CA MET A 22 1.82 -3.09 3.48
C MET A 22 1.62 -1.96 2.48
N VAL A 23 2.53 -1.89 1.50
CA VAL A 23 2.46 -0.91 0.41
C VAL A 23 2.37 -1.64 -0.91
N LEU A 24 1.35 -1.28 -1.69
CA LEU A 24 1.22 -1.67 -3.08
C LEU A 24 1.72 -0.51 -3.95
N ASP A 25 2.66 -0.83 -4.83
CA ASP A 25 3.24 0.12 -5.76
C ASP A 25 2.73 -0.17 -7.17
N PHE A 26 2.19 0.84 -7.83
CA PHE A 26 1.68 0.75 -9.20
C PHE A 26 2.39 1.78 -10.05
N ASP A 27 3.20 1.33 -11.00
CA ASP A 27 3.96 2.21 -11.89
C ASP A 27 3.34 2.25 -13.28
N LYS A 28 3.53 3.37 -14.00
CA LYS A 28 3.16 3.55 -15.41
C LYS A 28 1.67 3.32 -15.68
N LEU A 29 0.82 3.87 -14.81
CA LEU A 29 -0.63 3.83 -14.98
C LEU A 29 -1.03 4.72 -16.15
N VAL A 30 -1.82 4.17 -17.08
CA VAL A 30 -2.30 4.90 -18.26
C VAL A 30 -3.31 5.99 -17.88
N ASP A 31 -4.17 5.68 -16.91
CA ASP A 31 -5.17 6.61 -16.36
C ASP A 31 -5.10 6.62 -14.83
N LEU A 32 -4.34 7.57 -14.31
CA LEU A 32 -4.09 7.73 -12.88
C LEU A 32 -5.39 8.03 -12.11
N ALA A 33 -6.29 8.82 -12.69
CA ALA A 33 -7.54 9.23 -12.06
C ALA A 33 -8.51 8.04 -11.95
N ALA A 34 -8.65 7.27 -13.03
CA ALA A 34 -9.47 6.06 -13.03
C ALA A 34 -8.92 5.00 -12.06
N ALA A 35 -7.60 4.78 -12.04
CA ALA A 35 -6.97 3.83 -11.12
C ALA A 35 -7.16 4.24 -9.65
N ARG A 36 -6.95 5.53 -9.32
CA ARG A 36 -7.21 6.08 -7.99
C ARG A 36 -8.67 5.89 -7.57
N SER A 37 -9.61 6.25 -8.45
CA SER A 37 -11.04 6.09 -8.21
C SER A 37 -11.41 4.63 -7.98
N ALA A 38 -10.87 3.71 -8.79
CA ALA A 38 -11.10 2.28 -8.66
C ALA A 38 -10.64 1.73 -7.31
N LEU A 39 -9.46 2.14 -6.82
CA LEU A 39 -8.95 1.72 -5.50
C LEU A 39 -9.83 2.23 -4.35
N LEU A 40 -10.26 3.49 -4.40
CA LEU A 40 -11.06 4.12 -3.34
C LEU A 40 -12.53 3.67 -3.35
N ALA A 41 -13.09 3.38 -4.52
CA ALA A 41 -14.47 2.93 -4.68
C ALA A 41 -14.64 1.40 -4.59
N ASP A 42 -13.54 0.63 -4.55
CA ASP A 42 -13.62 -0.82 -4.41
C ASP A 42 -14.27 -1.19 -3.06
N PRO A 43 -15.32 -2.03 -3.04
CA PRO A 43 -16.06 -2.33 -1.82
C PRO A 43 -15.26 -3.13 -0.79
N LYS A 44 -14.18 -3.82 -1.19
CA LYS A 44 -13.30 -4.56 -0.29
C LYS A 44 -12.08 -3.73 0.12
N LEU A 45 -11.47 -3.01 -0.81
CA LEU A 45 -10.23 -2.26 -0.57
C LEU A 45 -10.48 -0.84 -0.09
N GLY A 46 -11.43 -0.11 -0.69
CA GLY A 46 -11.69 1.30 -0.40
C GLY A 46 -11.80 1.61 1.10
N PRO A 47 -12.62 0.87 1.88
CA PRO A 47 -12.71 1.05 3.33
C PRO A 47 -11.40 0.77 4.10
N ALA A 48 -10.50 -0.04 3.53
CA ALA A 48 -9.22 -0.42 4.12
C ALA A 48 -8.04 0.47 3.68
N VAL A 49 -8.19 1.28 2.62
CA VAL A 49 -7.13 2.19 2.17
C VAL A 49 -6.76 3.15 3.30
N VAL A 50 -5.50 3.09 3.74
CA VAL A 50 -4.97 3.96 4.79
C VAL A 50 -4.49 5.27 4.19
N LEU A 51 -3.62 5.17 3.20
CA LEU A 51 -2.98 6.29 2.51
C LEU A 51 -2.86 5.94 1.02
N LEU A 52 -3.21 6.87 0.15
CA LEU A 52 -3.05 6.74 -1.29
C LEU A 52 -2.53 8.06 -1.86
N PHE A 53 -1.41 8.01 -2.58
CA PHE A 53 -0.82 9.18 -3.20
C PHE A 53 -0.19 8.85 -4.55
N THR A 54 -0.04 9.89 -5.37
CA THR A 54 0.68 9.84 -6.64
C THR A 54 2.17 9.65 -6.39
N SER A 55 2.78 8.63 -7.01
CA SER A 55 4.18 8.29 -6.83
C SER A 55 5.12 9.44 -7.25
N PRO A 56 6.40 9.46 -6.81
CA PRO A 56 7.33 10.53 -7.15
C PRO A 56 7.54 10.76 -8.65
N SER A 57 7.31 9.74 -9.49
CA SER A 57 7.42 9.85 -10.95
C SER A 57 6.22 10.57 -11.60
N GLY A 58 5.11 10.73 -10.87
CA GLY A 58 3.90 11.41 -11.35
C GLY A 58 2.95 10.53 -12.17
N ASP A 59 3.36 9.31 -12.56
CA ASP A 59 2.63 8.39 -13.42
C ASP A 59 2.22 7.08 -12.73
N GLY A 60 2.32 7.04 -11.39
CA GLY A 60 2.00 5.86 -10.59
C GLY A 60 1.28 6.20 -9.30
N LEU A 61 0.84 5.17 -8.58
CA LEU A 61 0.17 5.29 -7.28
C LEU A 61 0.89 4.42 -6.24
N LYS A 62 0.97 4.91 -5.00
CA LYS A 62 1.35 4.10 -3.84
C LYS A 62 0.17 4.00 -2.89
N CYS A 63 -0.27 2.78 -2.62
CA CYS A 63 -1.43 2.49 -1.79
C CYS A 63 -1.02 1.73 -0.53
N PHE A 64 -1.35 2.26 0.64
CA PHE A 64 -1.07 1.65 1.93
C PHE A 64 -2.33 0.95 2.43
N LEU A 65 -2.17 -0.30 2.84
CA LEU A 65 -3.24 -1.15 3.35
C LEU A 65 -2.83 -1.81 4.66
N PRO A 66 -3.77 -2.07 5.58
CA PRO A 66 -3.48 -2.92 6.73
C PRO A 66 -3.20 -4.36 6.29
N THR A 67 -2.36 -5.05 7.04
CA THR A 67 -2.14 -6.49 6.91
C THR A 67 -3.01 -7.26 7.89
N ASP A 68 -3.59 -8.37 7.46
CA ASP A 68 -4.15 -9.38 8.34
C ASP A 68 -3.04 -10.00 9.19
N THR A 69 -3.14 -9.85 10.50
CA THR A 69 -2.15 -10.34 11.48
C THR A 69 -2.16 -11.86 11.63
N THR A 70 -3.18 -12.55 11.13
CA THR A 70 -3.27 -14.01 11.14
C THR A 70 -2.54 -14.66 9.96
N ALA A 71 -2.11 -13.86 8.99
CA ALA A 71 -1.40 -14.31 7.79
C ALA A 71 0.01 -13.69 7.70
N THR A 72 0.89 -14.30 6.90
CA THR A 72 2.21 -13.72 6.66
C THR A 72 2.10 -12.45 5.80
N TYR A 73 3.10 -11.57 5.86
CA TYR A 73 3.16 -10.40 4.98
C TYR A 73 3.11 -10.80 3.49
N LEU A 74 3.81 -11.90 3.14
CA LEU A 74 3.83 -12.42 1.78
C LEU A 74 2.44 -12.90 1.32
N ASP A 75 1.68 -13.54 2.20
CA ASP A 75 0.32 -14.01 1.90
C ASP A 75 -0.64 -12.84 1.73
N ASN A 76 -0.55 -11.83 2.59
CA ASN A 76 -1.28 -10.57 2.45
C ASN A 76 -1.02 -9.93 1.09
N PHE A 77 0.26 -9.73 0.74
CA PHE A 77 0.67 -9.15 -0.54
C PHE A 77 0.14 -9.97 -1.72
N LYS A 78 0.40 -11.29 -1.74
CA LYS A 78 -0.05 -12.15 -2.85
C LYS A 78 -1.57 -12.20 -2.99
N GLY A 79 -2.30 -12.22 -1.88
CA GLY A 79 -3.76 -12.24 -1.87
C GLY A 79 -4.34 -10.99 -2.51
N VAL A 80 -3.90 -9.81 -2.07
CA VAL A 80 -4.38 -8.54 -2.60
C VAL A 80 -3.89 -8.28 -4.03
N SER A 81 -2.62 -8.58 -4.33
CA SER A 81 -2.09 -8.47 -5.70
C SER A 81 -2.88 -9.35 -6.68
N ARG A 82 -3.20 -10.60 -6.31
CA ARG A 82 -4.03 -11.47 -7.14
C ARG A 82 -5.44 -10.91 -7.35
N TYR A 83 -6.06 -10.37 -6.30
CA TYR A 83 -7.39 -9.77 -6.39
C TYR A 83 -7.40 -8.59 -7.37
N LEU A 84 -6.47 -7.65 -7.20
CA LEU A 84 -6.32 -6.46 -8.02
C LEU A 84 -6.02 -6.82 -9.48
N SER A 85 -5.02 -7.66 -9.73
CA SER A 85 -4.64 -8.05 -11.09
C SER A 85 -5.78 -8.76 -11.83
N ARG A 86 -6.63 -9.52 -11.13
CA ARG A 86 -7.80 -10.16 -11.77
C ARG A 86 -8.90 -9.17 -12.12
N LYS A 87 -9.11 -8.16 -11.27
CA LYS A 87 -10.25 -7.25 -11.38
C LYS A 87 -9.94 -5.98 -12.18
N TYR A 88 -8.71 -5.50 -12.10
CA TYR A 88 -8.32 -4.16 -12.55
C TYR A 88 -7.02 -4.13 -13.38
N ALA A 89 -6.57 -5.27 -13.94
CA ALA A 89 -5.40 -5.28 -14.83
C ALA A 89 -5.54 -4.31 -16.03
N ALA A 90 -6.76 -4.10 -16.54
CA ALA A 90 -7.02 -3.14 -17.61
C ALA A 90 -6.71 -1.68 -17.23
N LEU A 91 -6.69 -1.36 -15.93
CA LEU A 91 -6.28 -0.06 -15.40
C LEU A 91 -4.80 -0.03 -14.99
N GLY A 92 -4.05 -1.12 -15.19
CA GLY A 92 -2.66 -1.23 -14.75
C GLY A 92 -2.49 -1.44 -13.24
N LEU A 93 -3.56 -1.75 -12.50
CA LEU A 93 -3.51 -2.03 -11.05
C LEU A 93 -2.95 -3.44 -10.78
N VAL A 94 -1.70 -3.64 -11.15
CA VAL A 94 -0.89 -4.83 -10.90
C VAL A 94 0.28 -4.39 -10.02
N PRO A 95 0.31 -4.75 -8.72
CA PRO A 95 1.36 -4.29 -7.82
C PRO A 95 2.76 -4.79 -8.25
N ASP A 96 3.77 -3.95 -8.07
CA ASP A 96 5.18 -4.33 -8.28
C ASP A 96 5.61 -5.44 -7.30
N GLU A 97 6.15 -6.53 -7.85
CA GLU A 97 6.53 -7.73 -7.10
C GLU A 97 7.63 -7.51 -6.05
N SER A 98 8.40 -6.43 -6.12
CA SER A 98 9.37 -6.06 -5.08
C SER A 98 8.69 -5.65 -3.77
N GLY A 99 7.41 -5.27 -3.80
CA GLY A 99 6.61 -4.92 -2.62
C GLY A 99 6.29 -6.08 -1.68
N LYS A 100 6.56 -7.33 -2.11
CA LYS A 100 6.31 -8.55 -1.31
C LYS A 100 7.28 -8.77 -0.15
N ASP A 101 8.39 -8.04 -0.13
CA ASP A 101 9.36 -8.05 0.97
C ASP A 101 8.94 -6.99 2.00
N ILE A 102 8.70 -7.41 3.25
CA ILE A 102 8.30 -6.51 4.34
C ILE A 102 9.33 -5.41 4.62
N SER A 103 10.60 -5.66 4.30
CA SER A 103 11.70 -4.70 4.48
C SER A 103 11.86 -3.75 3.30
N ARG A 104 11.00 -3.84 2.27
CA ARG A 104 11.05 -3.00 1.08
C ARG A 104 10.96 -1.53 1.47
N ALA A 105 11.96 -0.76 1.04
CA ALA A 105 11.92 0.68 1.20
C ALA A 105 11.00 1.29 0.14
N CYS A 106 10.22 2.29 0.53
CA CYS A 106 9.45 3.12 -0.39
C CYS A 106 9.87 4.59 -0.28
N PHE A 107 9.74 5.30 -1.40
CA PHE A 107 9.78 6.76 -1.42
C PHE A 107 8.43 7.32 -0.99
N LEU A 108 8.48 8.42 -0.24
CA LEU A 108 7.31 9.27 -0.01
C LEU A 108 7.37 10.42 -1.02
N ALA A 109 6.20 10.87 -1.46
CA ALA A 109 6.06 12.01 -2.34
C ALA A 109 5.17 13.07 -1.69
N HIS A 110 5.40 14.33 -2.02
CA HIS A 110 4.43 15.38 -1.75
C HIS A 110 3.35 15.32 -2.83
N ASP A 111 2.12 15.03 -2.41
CA ASP A 111 0.94 14.99 -3.28
C ASP A 111 -0.17 15.82 -2.60
N PRO A 112 -0.53 17.00 -3.15
CA PRO A 112 -1.61 17.84 -2.61
C PRO A 112 -2.96 17.12 -2.52
N ASP A 113 -3.17 16.12 -3.38
CA ASP A 113 -4.41 15.35 -3.48
C ASP A 113 -4.31 14.00 -2.75
N ALA A 114 -3.27 13.80 -1.93
CA ALA A 114 -3.10 12.56 -1.18
C ALA A 114 -4.34 12.24 -0.34
N TYR A 115 -4.85 11.02 -0.48
CA TYR A 115 -5.91 10.53 0.37
C TYR A 115 -5.32 9.95 1.66
N LEU A 116 -5.80 10.43 2.80
CA LEU A 116 -5.57 9.82 4.11
C LEU A 116 -6.91 9.47 4.74
N SER A 117 -7.08 8.20 5.10
CA SER A 117 -8.28 7.70 5.77
C SER A 117 -8.58 8.50 7.03
N SER A 118 -9.86 8.81 7.24
CA SER A 118 -10.32 9.59 8.39
C SER A 118 -9.98 8.93 9.73
N TYR A 119 -9.86 7.60 9.77
CA TYR A 119 -9.42 6.86 10.95
C TYR A 119 -8.01 7.27 11.41
N TYR A 120 -7.15 7.67 10.46
CA TYR A 120 -5.75 8.02 10.69
C TYR A 120 -5.49 9.53 10.77
N ARG A 121 -6.53 10.38 10.64
CA ARG A 121 -6.38 11.85 10.75
C ARG A 121 -6.09 12.33 12.17
N HIS A 122 -6.28 11.49 13.20
CA HIS A 122 -6.00 11.84 14.59
C HIS A 122 -5.25 10.72 15.34
N PRO A 123 -4.03 10.96 15.84
CA PRO A 123 -3.14 9.92 16.37
C PRO A 123 -3.59 9.28 17.70
N LYS A 124 -4.69 9.73 18.33
CA LYS A 124 -5.15 9.23 19.63
C LYS A 124 -5.92 7.89 19.59
N LYS A 125 -5.99 7.19 18.46
CA LYS A 125 -6.76 5.93 18.30
C LYS A 125 -5.95 4.71 17.83
N LEU A 126 -4.62 4.81 17.78
CA LEU A 126 -3.74 3.72 17.33
C LEU A 126 -3.18 2.85 18.46
N ALA A 127 -3.72 2.98 19.67
CA ALA A 127 -3.44 2.10 20.80
C ALA A 127 -4.78 1.66 21.43
N ALA A 128 -5.30 0.55 20.95
CA ALA A 128 -6.30 -0.29 21.60
C ALA A 128 -6.07 -1.74 21.18
#